data_AF-A0A7V7D644-F1
#
_entry.id   AF-A0A7V7D644-F1
#
_cell.length_a   1.000
_cell.length_b   1.000
_cell.length_c   1.000
_cell.angle_alpha   90.00
_cell.angle_beta   90.00
_cell.angle_gamma   90.00
#
_symmetry.space_group_name_H-M   'P 1'
#
loop_
_entity.id
_entity.type
_entity.pdbx_description
1 polymer ?
#
loop_
_entity_poly.entity_id
_entity_poly.type
_entity_poly.pdbx_seq_one_letter_code
_entity_poly.pdbx_strand_id
1 'polypeptide(L)'
;MKSGTIEKWIRRCILVYPVLLPAALYVTWVIAGLSLGRWPRPSIDDPDSINMVVLYVRFFVFFLIFIGRPIFVVLAVFALGWGLLRCLLKRPRGIRLAVCACLSMVLMVVAIRFVYWDPLSVYKWFID
;
A
#
# COMPACT_ATOMS: atom_id res chain seq x y z
N MET A 1 15.43 -4.26 -23.74
CA MET A 1 14.47 -3.37 -23.03
C MET A 1 15.03 -1.95 -22.97
N LYS A 2 14.29 -0.91 -23.40
CA LYS A 2 14.76 0.48 -23.29
C LYS A 2 14.85 0.87 -21.80
N SER A 3 16.01 1.36 -21.34
CA SER A 3 16.29 1.74 -19.94
C SER A 3 15.20 2.63 -19.30
N GLY A 4 14.52 3.45 -20.11
CA GLY A 4 13.43 4.33 -19.63
C GLY A 4 12.12 3.62 -19.25
N THR A 5 11.88 2.38 -19.69
CA THR A 5 10.64 1.65 -19.37
C THR A 5 10.64 1.16 -17.92
N ILE A 6 11.76 0.64 -17.43
CA ILE A 6 11.90 0.14 -16.05
C ILE A 6 11.70 1.28 -15.04
N GLU A 7 12.32 2.44 -15.28
CA GLU A 7 12.21 3.60 -14.39
C GLU A 7 10.76 4.13 -14.31
N LYS A 8 9.99 4.04 -15.40
CA LYS A 8 8.56 4.38 -15.38
C LYS A 8 7.76 3.40 -14.54
N TRP A 9 8.03 2.10 -14.65
CA TRP A 9 7.37 1.07 -13.84
C TRP A 9 7.67 1.23 -12.36
N ILE A 10 8.94 1.37 -11.97
CA ILE A 10 9.33 1.58 -10.57
C ILE A 10 8.59 2.78 -9.98
N ARG A 11 8.58 3.93 -10.67
CA ARG A 11 7.85 5.13 -10.22
C ARG A 11 6.37 4.89 -10.00
N ARG A 12 5.70 4.19 -10.91
CA ARG A 12 4.28 3.87 -10.78
C ARG A 12 4.02 2.96 -9.59
N CYS A 13 4.81 1.89 -9.46
CA CYS A 13 4.64 0.93 -8.37
C CYS A 13 4.81 1.60 -7.00
N ILE A 14 5.86 2.39 -6.80
CA ILE A 14 6.11 3.05 -5.51
C ILE A 14 5.07 4.16 -5.21
N LEU A 15 4.52 4.84 -6.21
CA LEU A 15 3.51 5.87 -5.96
C LEU A 15 2.12 5.29 -5.67
N VAL A 16 1.76 4.19 -6.33
CA VAL A 16 0.42 3.58 -6.20
C VAL A 16 0.31 2.75 -4.92
N TYR A 17 1.36 2.03 -4.54
CA TYR A 17 1.31 1.08 -3.44
C TYR A 17 0.88 1.69 -2.08
N PRO A 18 1.37 2.87 -1.65
CA PRO A 18 0.91 3.54 -0.43
C PRO A 18 -0.59 3.83 -0.38
N VAL A 19 -1.21 4.11 -1.52
CA VAL A 19 -2.66 4.41 -1.63
C VAL A 19 -3.46 3.12 -1.74
N LEU A 20 -2.91 2.11 -2.42
CA LEU A 20 -3.54 0.81 -2.60
C LEU A 20 -3.78 0.09 -1.27
N LEU A 21 -2.86 0.21 -0.32
CA LEU A 21 -2.93 -0.50 0.97
C LEU A 21 -4.15 -0.11 1.82
N PRO A 22 -4.39 1.17 2.16
CA PRO A 22 -5.60 1.57 2.88
C PRO A 22 -6.87 1.33 2.05
N ALA A 23 -6.82 1.55 0.73
CA ALA A 23 -7.95 1.26 -0.15
C ALA A 23 -8.35 -0.21 -0.08
N ALA A 24 -7.38 -1.13 -0.12
CA ALA A 24 -7.64 -2.56 -0.05
C ALA A 24 -8.23 -2.99 1.29
N LEU A 25 -7.74 -2.44 2.41
CA LEU A 25 -8.33 -2.67 3.75
C LEU A 25 -9.80 -2.27 3.80
N TYR A 26 -10.12 -1.07 3.31
CA TYR A 26 -11.49 -0.55 3.31
C TYR A 26 -12.39 -1.32 2.33
N VAL A 27 -11.87 -1.77 1.20
CA VAL A 27 -12.60 -2.64 0.27
C VAL A 27 -12.97 -3.96 0.96
N THR A 28 -12.07 -4.58 1.71
CA THR A 28 -12.38 -5.80 2.49
C THR A 28 -13.54 -5.55 3.46
N TRP A 29 -13.51 -4.43 4.17
CA TRP A 29 -14.56 -4.05 5.13
C TRP A 29 -15.91 -3.79 4.47
N VAL A 30 -15.92 -3.13 3.29
CA VAL A 30 -17.14 -2.92 2.50
C VAL A 30 -17.72 -4.25 2.00
N ILE A 31 -16.87 -5.16 1.50
CA ILE A 31 -17.30 -6.48 1.03
C ILE A 31 -17.90 -7.30 2.19
N ALA A 32 -17.30 -7.23 3.38
CA ALA A 32 -17.87 -7.82 4.58
C ALA A 32 -19.22 -7.20 4.95
N GLY A 33 -19.35 -5.87 4.86
CA GLY A 33 -20.61 -5.18 5.11
C GLY A 33 -21.74 -5.59 4.15
N LEU A 34 -21.42 -5.74 2.86
CA LEU A 34 -22.36 -6.25 1.85
C LEU A 34 -22.76 -7.70 2.13
N SER A 35 -21.82 -8.52 2.60
CA SER A 35 -22.07 -9.92 2.93
C SER A 35 -22.96 -10.09 4.17
N LEU A 36 -22.81 -9.21 5.17
CA LEU A 36 -23.59 -9.23 6.41
C LEU A 36 -24.93 -8.50 6.32
N GLY A 37 -25.13 -7.66 5.30
CA GLY A 37 -26.26 -6.73 5.22
C GLY A 37 -26.20 -5.58 6.24
N ARG A 38 -25.07 -5.42 6.94
CA ARG A 38 -24.80 -4.37 7.92
C ARG A 38 -23.30 -4.16 8.06
N TRP A 39 -22.86 -3.02 8.59
CA TRP A 39 -21.43 -2.76 8.83
C TRP A 39 -20.83 -3.76 9.83
N PRO A 40 -19.63 -4.32 9.55
CA PRO A 40 -18.93 -5.22 10.46
C PRO A 40 -18.62 -4.56 11.79
N ARG A 41 -18.86 -5.29 12.88
CA ARG A 41 -18.55 -4.85 14.25
C ARG A 41 -17.29 -5.59 14.73
N PRO A 42 -16.20 -4.88 15.05
CA PRO A 42 -14.93 -5.48 15.45
C PRO A 42 -15.05 -6.56 16.54
N SER A 43 -15.91 -6.35 17.54
CA SER A 43 -16.04 -7.27 18.68
C SER A 43 -16.98 -8.45 18.48
N ILE A 44 -17.65 -8.56 17.33
CA ILE A 44 -18.72 -9.55 17.10
C ILE A 44 -18.50 -10.34 15.82
N ASP A 45 -18.13 -9.65 14.74
CA ASP A 45 -18.08 -10.23 13.41
C ASP A 45 -16.64 -10.61 13.07
N ASP A 46 -16.26 -11.87 13.29
CA ASP A 46 -14.94 -12.38 12.93
C ASP A 46 -14.80 -12.45 11.39
N PRO A 47 -13.83 -11.75 10.77
CA PRO A 47 -13.65 -11.73 9.32
C PRO A 47 -13.42 -13.11 8.69
N ASP A 48 -12.86 -14.09 9.42
CA ASP A 48 -12.61 -15.44 8.92
C ASP A 48 -13.89 -16.29 8.86
N SER A 49 -14.94 -15.88 9.56
CA SER A 49 -16.19 -16.62 9.70
C SER A 49 -17.31 -16.16 8.76
N ILE A 50 -17.17 -15.00 8.09
CA ILE A 50 -18.27 -14.39 7.31
C ILE A 50 -18.60 -15.21 6.06
N ASN A 51 -17.64 -15.34 5.14
CA ASN A 51 -17.73 -16.20 3.95
C ASN A 51 -16.36 -16.31 3.26
N MET A 52 -16.26 -17.23 2.29
CA MET A 52 -15.05 -17.46 1.52
C MET A 52 -14.55 -16.23 0.74
N VAL A 53 -15.45 -15.35 0.29
CA VAL A 53 -15.06 -14.16 -0.50
C VAL A 53 -14.31 -13.17 0.38
N VAL A 54 -14.84 -12.85 1.57
CA VAL A 54 -14.18 -11.95 2.53
C VAL A 54 -12.83 -12.52 2.94
N LEU A 55 -12.76 -13.83 3.21
CA LEU A 55 -11.53 -14.54 3.56
C LEU A 55 -10.46 -14.40 2.47
N TYR A 56 -10.79 -14.65 1.20
CA TYR A 56 -9.82 -14.53 0.10
C TYR A 56 -9.34 -13.10 -0.11
N VAL A 57 -10.24 -12.12 -0.01
CA VAL A 57 -9.86 -10.71 -0.11
C VAL A 57 -8.94 -10.32 1.05
N ARG A 58 -9.27 -10.71 2.28
CA ARG A 58 -8.42 -10.49 3.47
C ARG A 58 -7.03 -11.11 3.28
N PHE A 59 -6.97 -12.36 2.83
CA PHE A 59 -5.71 -13.04 2.55
C PHE A 59 -4.86 -12.30 1.49
N PHE A 60 -5.49 -11.80 0.42
CA PHE A 60 -4.80 -10.99 -0.57
C PHE A 60 -4.27 -9.68 0.00
N VAL A 61 -5.02 -9.01 0.88
CA VAL A 61 -4.55 -7.80 1.57
C VAL A 61 -3.38 -8.11 2.51
N PHE A 62 -3.41 -9.23 3.24
CA PHE A 62 -2.26 -9.68 4.01
C PHE A 62 -1.04 -9.92 3.13
N PHE A 63 -1.21 -10.59 1.99
CA PHE A 63 -0.13 -10.76 1.01
C PHE A 63 0.46 -9.41 0.56
N LEU A 64 -0.40 -8.43 0.26
CA LEU A 64 0.03 -7.07 -0.08
C LEU A 64 0.80 -6.41 1.05
N ILE A 65 0.42 -6.61 2.32
CA ILE A 65 1.13 -6.03 3.47
C ILE A 65 2.46 -6.74 3.72
N PHE A 66 2.47 -8.07 3.82
CA PHE A 66 3.65 -8.84 4.22
C PHE A 66 4.71 -8.92 3.12
N ILE A 67 4.32 -9.03 1.86
CA ILE A 67 5.25 -9.14 0.73
C ILE A 67 5.40 -7.81 0.01
N GLY A 68 4.29 -7.09 -0.20
CA GLY A 68 4.33 -5.80 -0.89
C GLY A 68 5.12 -4.74 -0.12
N ARG A 69 5.07 -4.72 1.22
CA ARG A 69 5.74 -3.67 2.01
C ARG A 69 7.26 -3.77 1.94
N PRO A 70 7.88 -4.96 2.14
CA PRO A 70 9.31 -5.14 1.89
C PRO A 70 9.72 -4.77 0.46
N ILE A 71 8.97 -5.22 -0.55
CA ILE A 71 9.26 -4.90 -1.96
C ILE A 71 9.20 -3.38 -2.19
N PHE A 72 8.19 -2.70 -1.66
CA PHE A 72 8.07 -1.26 -1.73
C PHE A 72 9.28 -0.56 -1.12
N VAL A 73 9.72 -0.96 0.08
CA VAL A 73 10.88 -0.37 0.75
C VAL A 73 12.14 -0.52 -0.10
N VAL A 74 12.40 -1.73 -0.62
CA VAL A 74 13.55 -1.99 -1.48
C VAL A 74 13.51 -1.11 -2.73
N LEU A 75 12.36 -1.03 -3.40
CA LEU A 75 12.20 -0.21 -4.61
C LEU A 75 12.32 1.29 -4.34
N ALA A 76 11.75 1.78 -3.23
CA ALA A 76 11.79 3.19 -2.86
C ALA A 76 13.21 3.63 -2.46
N VAL A 77 13.92 2.81 -1.67
CA VAL A 77 15.32 3.07 -1.30
C VAL A 77 16.23 3.02 -2.53
N PHE A 78 16.06 2.01 -3.38
CA PHE A 78 16.79 1.91 -4.64
C PHE A 78 16.53 3.11 -5.55
N ALA A 79 15.26 3.52 -5.72
CA ALA A 79 14.88 4.68 -6.52
C ALA A 79 15.48 5.97 -5.97
N LEU A 80 15.49 6.15 -4.65
CA LEU A 80 16.09 7.31 -4.00
C LEU A 80 17.61 7.33 -4.22
N GLY A 81 18.31 6.25 -3.89
CA GLY A 81 19.77 6.16 -4.06
C GLY A 81 20.21 6.35 -5.50
N TRP A 82 19.53 5.69 -6.44
CA TRP A 82 19.80 5.82 -7.87
C TRP A 82 19.47 7.22 -8.41
N GLY A 83 18.39 7.82 -7.91
CA GLY A 83 18.01 9.20 -8.22
C GLY A 83 19.08 10.20 -7.77
N LEU A 84 19.51 10.10 -6.52
CA LEU A 84 20.55 10.95 -5.93
C LEU A 84 21.89 10.79 -6.65
N LEU A 85 22.32 9.56 -6.94
CA LEU A 85 23.54 9.31 -7.69
C LEU A 85 23.51 10.00 -9.06
N ARG A 86 22.38 9.93 -9.78
CA ARG A 86 22.21 10.61 -11.07
C ARG A 86 22.18 12.14 -10.93
N CYS A 87 21.65 12.68 -9.83
CA CYS A 87 21.74 14.11 -9.54
C CYS A 87 23.19 14.56 -9.38
N LEU A 88 24.00 13.80 -8.63
CA LEU A 88 25.43 14.07 -8.45
C LEU A 88 26.19 14.04 -9.79
N LEU A 89 25.80 13.13 -10.69
CA LEU A 89 26.33 13.06 -12.06
C LEU A 89 25.72 14.09 -13.03
N LYS A 90 25.02 15.13 -12.52
CA LYS A 90 24.35 16.20 -13.29
C LYS A 90 23.39 15.69 -14.38
N ARG A 91 22.77 14.52 -14.18
CA ARG A 91 21.77 13.97 -15.11
C ARG A 91 20.37 14.45 -14.69
N PRO A 92 19.64 15.21 -15.54
CA PRO A 92 18.39 15.88 -15.15
C PRO A 92 17.23 14.93 -14.80
N ARG A 93 17.32 13.65 -15.20
CA ARG A 93 16.32 12.64 -14.85
C ARG A 93 16.44 12.11 -13.41
N GLY A 94 17.59 12.31 -12.75
CA GLY A 94 17.83 11.85 -11.37
C GLY A 94 16.89 12.51 -10.36
N ILE A 95 16.70 13.83 -10.49
CA ILE A 95 15.88 14.64 -9.56
C ILE A 95 14.44 14.11 -9.54
N ARG A 96 13.86 13.83 -10.71
CA ARG A 96 12.49 13.33 -10.80
C ARG A 96 12.31 11.99 -10.07
N LEU A 97 13.29 11.09 -10.20
CA LEU A 97 13.21 9.78 -9.53
C LEU A 97 13.35 9.93 -8.01
N ALA A 98 14.29 10.76 -7.53
CA ALA A 98 14.47 11.04 -6.11
C ALA A 98 13.22 11.70 -5.50
N VAL A 99 12.65 12.70 -6.16
CA VAL A 99 11.40 13.36 -5.72
C VAL A 99 10.25 12.37 -5.65
N CYS A 100 10.06 11.51 -6.67
CA CYS A 100 9.03 10.47 -6.62
C CYS A 100 9.22 9.51 -5.45
N ALA A 101 10.46 9.08 -5.17
CA ALA A 101 10.77 8.20 -4.05
C ALA A 101 10.46 8.87 -2.70
N CYS A 102 10.91 10.11 -2.49
CA CYS A 102 10.58 10.88 -1.28
C CYS A 102 9.07 11.04 -1.10
N LEU A 103 8.35 11.43 -2.16
CA LEU A 103 6.89 11.58 -2.12
C LEU A 103 6.21 10.25 -1.78
N SER A 104 6.64 9.13 -2.36
CA SER A 104 6.07 7.81 -2.03
C SER A 104 6.29 7.41 -0.57
N MET A 105 7.44 7.77 0.02
CA MET A 105 7.72 7.50 1.43
C MET A 105 6.82 8.34 2.33
N VAL A 106 6.63 9.63 2.01
CA VAL A 106 5.69 10.50 2.73
C VAL A 106 4.26 9.95 2.63
N LEU A 107 3.82 9.55 1.44
CA LEU A 107 2.50 8.93 1.26
C LEU A 107 2.35 7.64 2.07
N MET A 108 3.40 6.81 2.16
CA MET A 108 3.38 5.61 2.99
C MET A 108 3.22 5.95 4.47
N VAL A 109 3.93 6.96 4.98
CA VAL A 109 3.78 7.42 6.36
C VAL A 109 2.36 7.92 6.63
N VAL A 110 1.80 8.72 5.72
CA VAL A 110 0.42 9.19 5.81
C VAL A 110 -0.56 8.02 5.80
N ALA A 111 -0.38 7.03 4.92
CA ALA A 111 -1.22 5.86 4.85
C ALA A 111 -1.19 5.04 6.17
N ILE A 112 -0.01 4.82 6.73
CA ILE A 112 0.14 4.13 8.03
C ILE A 112 -0.57 4.91 9.14
N ARG A 113 -0.39 6.24 9.19
CA ARG A 113 -1.05 7.09 10.19
C ARG A 113 -2.56 7.08 10.03
N PHE A 114 -3.06 7.08 8.80
CA PHE A 114 -4.49 6.97 8.51
C PHE A 114 -5.07 5.65 9.02
N VAL A 115 -4.40 4.52 8.72
CA VAL A 115 -4.80 3.19 9.22
C VAL A 115 -4.71 3.08 10.74
N TYR A 116 -3.78 3.79 11.39
CA TYR A 116 -3.65 3.78 12.84
C TYR A 116 -4.71 4.63 13.57
N TRP A 117 -5.06 5.79 13.01
CA TRP A 117 -6.09 6.67 13.60
C TRP A 117 -7.52 6.13 13.38
N ASP A 118 -7.71 5.41 12.27
CA ASP A 118 -8.91 4.70 11.83
C ASP A 118 -10.15 4.77 12.78
N PRO A 119 -10.99 5.81 12.63
CA PRO A 119 -12.11 6.06 13.54
C PRO A 119 -13.21 4.99 13.44
N LEU A 120 -13.24 4.25 12.32
CA LEU A 120 -14.22 3.19 12.08
C LEU A 120 -13.78 1.83 12.61
N SER A 121 -12.56 1.73 13.18
CA SER A 121 -11.99 0.47 13.69
C SER A 121 -11.94 -0.66 12.64
N VAL A 122 -11.86 -0.30 11.35
CA VAL A 122 -11.65 -1.21 10.22
C VAL A 122 -10.37 -2.01 10.38
N TYR A 123 -9.26 -1.37 10.75
CA TYR A 123 -7.99 -2.04 10.97
C TYR A 123 -8.07 -3.03 12.12
N LYS A 124 -8.71 -2.63 13.23
CA LYS A 124 -8.92 -3.49 14.39
C LYS A 124 -9.72 -4.75 14.00
N TRP A 125 -10.86 -4.55 13.34
CA TRP A 125 -11.65 -5.66 12.81
C TRP A 125 -10.88 -6.52 11.80
N PHE A 126 -10.02 -5.91 10.99
CA PHE A 126 -9.25 -6.65 9.98
C PHE A 126 -8.17 -7.54 10.60
N ILE A 127 -7.63 -7.19 11.76
CA ILE A 127 -6.58 -7.97 12.44
C ILE A 127 -7.11 -8.95 13.49
N ASP A 128 -8.34 -8.75 13.97
CA ASP A 128 -9.07 -9.72 14.80
C ASP A 128 -9.28 -11.03 14.03
#